data_AF-A0A151TRQ7-F1
#
_entry.id   AF-A0A151TRQ7-F1
#
_cell.length_a   1.000
_cell.length_b   1.000
_cell.length_c   1.000
_cell.angle_alpha   90.00
_cell.angle_beta   90.00
_cell.angle_gamma   90.00
#
_symmetry.space_group_name_H-M   'P 1'
#
loop_
_entity.id
_entity.type
_entity.pdbx_description
1 polymer ?
#
loop_
_entity_poly.entity_id
_entity_poly.type
_entity_poly.pdbx_seq_one_letter_code
_entity_poly.pdbx_strand_id
1 'polypeptide(L)'
;MQSTWHEIGIFDFFQLAKYDMNIFDPQILLSAMFFWNRETRAFEFPCGFVCPTLLDVATITGLKPIGDRFHPEAFEETISMKETSIVWDKKTYSAFITAHHGREGTPITNSEHIAFLLYWLSACVFCIASLQVPKYYFVLAQALHLKKKVCLSKLLLASLYVCLDEASINLSRENGPRNLSRPLWLLQLWLTAIFKKKLKLLPLQASIQYSFEGARLITLTPKKRSMEHFAR
;
A
#
# COMPACT_ATOMS: atom_id res chain seq x y z
N MET A 1 -17.42 1.12 14.58
CA MET A 1 -16.18 1.35 13.80
C MET A 1 -16.37 1.29 12.30
N GLN A 2 -17.13 0.33 11.74
CA GLN A 2 -17.37 0.28 10.29
C GLN A 2 -17.92 1.60 9.72
N SER A 3 -18.87 2.25 10.41
CA SER A 3 -19.39 3.56 10.01
C SER A 3 -18.31 4.65 9.89
N THR A 4 -17.36 4.69 10.82
CA THR A 4 -16.22 5.62 10.80
C THR A 4 -15.30 5.41 9.59
N TRP A 5 -15.03 4.15 9.22
CA TRP A 5 -14.14 3.86 8.09
C TRP A 5 -14.79 4.18 6.74
N HIS A 6 -16.12 4.03 6.63
CA HIS A 6 -16.87 4.51 5.47
C HIS A 6 -16.86 6.04 5.36
N GLU A 7 -17.01 6.74 6.49
CA GLU A 7 -16.98 8.20 6.55
C GLU A 7 -15.66 8.77 5.98
N ILE A 8 -14.54 8.20 6.44
CA ILE A 8 -13.18 8.62 6.02
C ILE A 8 -12.85 8.08 4.61
N GLY A 9 -13.55 7.04 4.13
CA GLY A 9 -13.34 6.47 2.80
C GLY A 9 -12.13 5.53 2.72
N ILE A 10 -11.85 4.80 3.80
CA ILE A 10 -10.76 3.81 3.89
C ILE A 10 -11.28 2.37 4.01
N PHE A 11 -12.60 2.18 4.11
CA PHE A 11 -13.22 0.87 4.30
C PHE A 11 -12.85 -0.14 3.21
N ASP A 12 -12.97 0.24 1.93
CA ASP A 12 -12.68 -0.67 0.82
C ASP A 12 -11.21 -1.08 0.82
N PHE A 13 -10.31 -0.15 1.15
CA PHE A 13 -8.90 -0.47 1.26
C PHE A 13 -8.60 -1.40 2.45
N PHE A 14 -9.33 -1.29 3.56
CA PHE A 14 -9.24 -2.30 4.62
C PHE A 14 -9.68 -3.68 4.14
N GLN A 15 -10.73 -3.77 3.31
CA GLN A 15 -11.12 -5.05 2.72
C GLN A 15 -10.03 -5.57 1.77
N LEU A 16 -9.37 -4.70 1.00
CA LEU A 16 -8.25 -5.09 0.15
C LEU A 16 -7.08 -5.63 0.98
N ALA A 17 -6.77 -4.97 2.10
CA ALA A 17 -5.64 -5.32 2.96
C ALA A 17 -5.79 -6.69 3.66
N LYS A 18 -6.98 -7.28 3.63
CA LYS A 18 -7.20 -8.67 4.09
C LYS A 18 -6.65 -9.71 3.13
N TYR A 19 -6.47 -9.35 1.86
CA TYR A 19 -5.82 -10.21 0.89
C TYR A 19 -4.30 -10.12 1.03
N ASP A 20 -3.61 -11.18 0.64
CA ASP A 20 -2.15 -11.17 0.58
C ASP A 20 -1.68 -10.31 -0.60
N MET A 21 -1.54 -9.01 -0.33
CA MET A 21 -1.04 -8.02 -1.29
C MET A 21 0.46 -8.16 -1.53
N ASN A 22 1.19 -9.02 -0.80
CA ASN A 22 2.63 -9.19 -0.94
C ASN A 22 3.02 -10.28 -1.95
N ILE A 23 2.04 -10.90 -2.61
CA ILE A 23 2.30 -11.86 -3.69
C ILE A 23 2.48 -11.09 -4.99
N PHE A 24 3.74 -11.02 -5.45
CA PHE A 24 4.11 -10.37 -6.71
C PHE A 24 4.69 -11.37 -7.70
N ASP A 25 4.57 -11.07 -8.99
CA ASP A 25 5.43 -11.67 -9.99
C ASP A 25 6.68 -10.79 -10.13
N PRO A 26 7.83 -11.18 -9.55
CA PRO A 26 9.04 -10.36 -9.60
C PRO A 26 9.47 -10.09 -11.05
N GLN A 27 9.17 -10.98 -12.00
CA GLN A 27 9.54 -10.77 -13.40
C GLN A 27 8.75 -9.62 -14.02
N ILE A 28 7.45 -9.50 -13.72
CA ILE A 28 6.61 -8.41 -14.22
C ILE A 28 7.09 -7.07 -13.65
N LEU A 29 7.34 -7.02 -12.33
CA LEU A 29 7.79 -5.79 -11.68
C LEU A 29 9.18 -5.37 -12.18
N LEU A 30 10.15 -6.28 -12.22
CA LEU A 30 11.50 -5.99 -12.71
C LEU A 30 11.48 -5.56 -14.17
N SER A 31 10.69 -6.23 -15.02
CA SER A 31 10.54 -5.86 -16.43
C SER A 31 9.95 -4.47 -16.60
N ALA A 32 8.89 -4.15 -15.84
CA ALA A 32 8.25 -2.83 -15.89
C ALA A 32 9.22 -1.71 -15.47
N MET A 33 10.07 -1.96 -14.47
CA MET A 33 11.03 -0.97 -14.00
C MET A 33 12.04 -0.55 -15.08
N PHE A 34 12.38 -1.39 -16.05
CA PHE A 34 13.23 -1.00 -17.19
C PHE A 34 12.59 0.07 -18.08
N PHE A 35 11.26 0.15 -18.09
CA PHE A 35 10.53 1.15 -18.87
C PHE A 35 10.28 2.44 -18.07
N TRP A 36 10.59 2.49 -16.77
CA TRP A 36 10.37 3.68 -15.96
C TRP A 36 11.38 4.79 -16.31
N ASN A 37 10.87 5.90 -16.83
CA ASN A 37 11.66 7.10 -17.11
C ASN A 37 11.46 8.12 -15.97
N ARG A 38 12.55 8.41 -15.25
CA ARG A 38 12.53 9.31 -14.08
C ARG A 38 12.28 10.79 -14.45
N GLU A 39 12.70 11.20 -15.64
CA GLU A 39 12.54 12.59 -16.10
C GLU A 39 11.07 12.88 -16.42
N THR A 40 10.40 11.95 -17.10
CA THR A 40 8.99 12.08 -17.47
C THR A 40 8.03 11.58 -16.39
N ARG A 41 8.54 10.83 -15.40
CA ARG A 41 7.76 10.11 -14.38
C ARG A 41 6.67 9.22 -14.99
N ALA A 42 7.03 8.53 -16.06
CA ALA A 42 6.14 7.64 -16.78
C ALA A 42 6.88 6.40 -17.29
N PHE A 43 6.13 5.34 -17.57
CA PHE A 43 6.63 4.18 -18.29
C PHE A 43 6.63 4.46 -19.79
N GLU A 44 7.79 4.31 -20.42
CA GLU A 44 7.98 4.51 -21.86
C GLU A 44 7.81 3.20 -22.61
N PHE A 45 6.56 2.84 -22.92
CA PHE A 45 6.26 1.67 -23.73
C PHE A 45 6.30 2.00 -25.23
N PRO A 46 6.42 1.01 -26.13
CA PRO A 46 6.32 1.23 -27.58
C PRO A 46 5.00 1.90 -28.02
N CYS A 47 3.95 1.81 -27.20
CA CYS A 47 2.66 2.45 -27.44
C CYS A 47 2.55 3.88 -26.86
N GLY A 48 3.64 4.43 -26.31
CA GLY A 48 3.70 5.76 -25.70
C GLY A 48 3.90 5.73 -24.18
N PHE A 49 3.91 6.93 -23.59
CA PHE A 49 4.07 7.12 -22.15
C PHE A 49 2.79 6.75 -21.40
N VAL A 50 2.91 5.91 -20.37
CA VAL A 50 1.79 5.48 -19.53
C VAL A 50 2.24 5.49 -18.07
N CYS A 51 1.39 5.93 -17.14
CA CYS A 51 1.71 5.92 -15.71
C CYS A 51 0.46 5.66 -14.84
N PRO A 52 0.63 5.15 -13.60
CA PRO A 52 -0.46 5.08 -12.64
C PRO A 52 -0.96 6.48 -12.29
N THR A 53 -2.28 6.67 -12.28
CA THR A 53 -2.94 7.94 -11.95
C THR A 53 -3.68 7.88 -10.61
N LEU A 54 -4.17 9.02 -10.11
CA LEU A 54 -5.02 9.04 -8.92
C LEU A 54 -6.33 8.28 -9.11
N LEU A 55 -6.87 8.26 -10.34
CA LEU A 55 -8.08 7.52 -10.64
C LEU A 55 -7.83 6.01 -10.63
N ASP A 56 -6.66 5.57 -11.10
CA ASP A 56 -6.26 4.16 -10.99
C ASP A 56 -6.14 3.74 -9.52
N VAL A 57 -5.50 4.57 -8.69
CA VAL A 57 -5.39 4.32 -7.25
C VAL A 57 -6.78 4.20 -6.62
N ALA A 58 -7.68 5.15 -6.91
CA ALA A 58 -9.04 5.14 -6.39
C ALA A 58 -9.81 3.89 -6.83
N THR A 59 -9.66 3.49 -8.09
CA THR A 59 -10.32 2.30 -8.64
C THR A 59 -9.81 1.03 -7.98
N ILE A 60 -8.49 0.89 -7.82
CA ILE A 60 -7.87 -0.30 -7.24
C ILE A 60 -8.14 -0.39 -5.73
N THR A 61 -8.06 0.72 -5.00
CA THR A 61 -8.06 0.69 -3.52
C THR A 61 -9.38 1.11 -2.89
N GLY A 62 -10.28 1.76 -3.64
CA GLY A 62 -11.45 2.45 -3.11
C GLY A 62 -11.15 3.76 -2.35
N LEU A 63 -9.89 4.18 -2.27
CA LEU A 63 -9.53 5.47 -1.67
C LEU A 63 -10.07 6.64 -2.48
N LYS A 64 -10.58 7.66 -1.80
CA LYS A 64 -11.05 8.89 -2.47
C LYS A 64 -9.89 9.62 -3.15
N PRO A 65 -10.02 10.05 -4.43
CA PRO A 65 -8.98 10.82 -5.14
C PRO A 65 -8.93 12.30 -4.69
N ILE A 66 -9.92 12.73 -3.92
CA ILE A 66 -10.09 14.09 -3.40
C ILE A 66 -10.06 14.05 -1.88
N GLY A 67 -9.38 15.02 -1.29
CA GLY A 67 -9.24 15.20 0.14
C GLY A 67 -8.17 16.24 0.44
N ASP A 68 -7.99 16.51 1.72
CA ASP A 68 -7.02 17.46 2.24
C ASP A 68 -5.59 16.96 1.97
N ARG A 69 -4.69 17.89 1.61
CA ARG A 69 -3.27 17.57 1.50
C ARG A 69 -2.73 17.31 2.89
N PHE A 70 -2.00 16.21 3.05
CA PHE A 70 -1.32 15.93 4.30
C PHE A 70 0.02 16.66 4.33
N HIS A 71 0.20 17.52 5.32
CA HIS A 71 1.46 18.16 5.63
C HIS A 71 1.77 17.88 7.11
N PRO A 72 2.82 17.09 7.43
CA PRO A 72 3.10 16.69 8.81
C PRO A 72 3.14 17.85 9.81
N GLU A 73 3.62 19.02 9.36
CA GLU A 73 3.73 20.24 10.16
C GLU A 73 2.41 21.03 10.28
N ALA A 74 1.49 20.87 9.33
CA ALA A 74 0.20 21.55 9.36
C ALA A 74 -0.85 20.81 10.20
N PHE A 75 -0.58 19.55 10.54
CA PHE A 75 -1.39 18.78 11.48
C PHE A 75 -0.72 18.88 12.84
N GLU A 76 -1.23 19.76 13.71
CA GLU A 76 -0.85 19.75 15.11
C GLU A 76 -1.16 18.35 15.68
N GLU A 77 -0.22 17.79 16.47
CA GLU A 77 -0.47 16.58 17.26
C GLU A 77 -1.54 16.89 18.30
N THR A 78 -2.81 16.77 17.90
CA THR A 78 -3.97 17.03 18.76
C THR A 78 -4.00 16.10 19.97
N ILE A 79 -3.40 14.91 19.87
CA ILE A 79 -3.17 13.99 20.97
C ILE A 79 -1.66 13.81 21.11
N SER A 80 -1.10 14.17 22.26
CA SER A 80 0.34 14.05 22.49
C SER A 80 0.78 12.59 22.39
N MET A 81 1.97 12.33 21.85
CA MET A 81 2.61 10.99 21.93
C MET A 81 2.65 10.41 23.34
N LYS A 82 2.63 11.24 24.38
CA LYS A 82 2.61 10.81 25.79
C LYS A 82 1.20 10.43 26.29
N GLU A 83 0.16 11.01 25.68
CA GLU A 83 -1.24 10.74 26.01
C GLU A 83 -1.75 9.49 25.29
N THR A 84 -1.32 9.29 24.04
CA THR A 84 -1.42 7.97 23.41
C THR A 84 -0.42 7.06 24.09
N SER A 85 -0.89 6.07 24.85
CA SER A 85 -0.08 5.06 25.54
C SER A 85 0.65 4.09 24.59
N ILE A 86 1.24 4.61 23.50
CA ILE A 86 1.95 3.84 22.47
C ILE A 86 3.38 3.57 22.93
N VAL A 87 3.72 2.29 22.86
CA VAL A 87 4.97 1.69 23.28
C VAL A 87 5.82 1.53 22.03
N TRP A 88 6.83 2.38 21.89
CA TRP A 88 7.63 2.54 20.68
C TRP A 88 8.89 1.67 20.63
N ASP A 89 9.26 1.02 21.72
CA ASP A 89 10.47 0.20 21.85
C ASP A 89 10.33 -1.20 21.20
N LYS A 90 9.25 -1.43 20.44
CA LYS A 90 8.93 -2.72 19.83
C LYS A 90 9.67 -2.89 18.51
N LYS A 91 10.55 -3.90 18.47
CA LYS A 91 11.47 -4.16 17.36
C LYS A 91 10.83 -4.82 16.13
N THR A 92 9.59 -5.31 16.24
CA THR A 92 8.87 -5.97 15.15
C THR A 92 7.42 -5.53 15.10
N TYR A 93 6.80 -5.59 13.91
CA TYR A 93 5.35 -5.41 13.75
C TYR A 93 4.53 -6.33 14.65
N SER A 94 4.91 -7.60 14.78
CA SER A 94 4.22 -8.56 15.65
C SER A 94 4.28 -8.14 17.12
N ALA A 95 5.47 -7.77 17.62
CA ALA A 95 5.62 -7.28 18.99
C ALA A 95 4.85 -5.97 19.23
N PHE A 96 4.76 -5.10 18.22
CA PHE A 96 3.97 -3.88 18.29
C PHE A 96 2.46 -4.19 18.40
N ILE A 97 1.93 -5.08 17.55
CA ILE A 97 0.53 -5.48 17.62
C ILE A 97 0.21 -6.11 18.98
N THR A 98 1.01 -7.06 19.45
CA THR A 98 0.79 -7.71 20.75
C THR A 98 0.80 -6.72 21.92
N ALA A 99 1.63 -5.68 21.85
CA ALA A 99 1.71 -4.65 22.89
C ALA A 99 0.52 -3.67 22.89
N HIS A 100 -0.16 -3.52 21.75
CA HIS A 100 -1.25 -2.56 21.54
C HIS A 100 -2.59 -3.22 21.25
N HIS A 101 -2.67 -4.54 21.36
CA HIS A 101 -3.92 -5.27 21.23
C HIS A 101 -4.60 -5.32 22.60
N GLY A 102 -5.78 -4.72 22.67
CA GLY A 102 -6.66 -4.79 23.84
C GLY A 102 -7.14 -6.19 24.16
N ARG A 103 -7.85 -6.34 25.28
CA ARG A 103 -8.51 -7.60 25.61
C ARG A 103 -9.69 -7.82 24.67
N GLU A 104 -9.90 -9.06 24.25
CA GLU A 104 -11.09 -9.40 23.47
C GLU A 104 -12.37 -9.07 24.25
N GLY A 105 -13.35 -8.50 23.56
CA GLY A 105 -14.64 -8.11 24.15
C GLY A 105 -14.65 -6.77 24.87
N THR A 106 -13.52 -6.07 25.01
CA THR A 106 -13.51 -4.69 25.55
C THR A 106 -13.73 -3.64 24.45
N PRO A 107 -14.34 -2.48 24.78
CA PRO A 107 -14.42 -1.37 23.84
C PRO A 107 -13.03 -0.94 23.36
N ILE A 108 -12.88 -0.71 22.06
CA ILE A 108 -11.61 -0.32 21.47
C ILE A 108 -11.23 1.09 21.93
N THR A 109 -10.05 1.24 22.52
CA THR A 109 -9.54 2.53 23.02
C THR A 109 -8.99 3.40 21.89
N ASN A 110 -8.81 4.70 22.15
CA ASN A 110 -8.18 5.60 21.18
C ASN A 110 -6.75 5.18 20.85
N SER A 111 -5.97 4.78 21.86
CA SER A 111 -4.60 4.28 21.68
C SER A 111 -4.56 3.04 20.79
N GLU A 112 -5.45 2.07 21.03
CA GLU A 112 -5.56 0.84 20.22
C GLU A 112 -5.90 1.18 18.76
N HIS A 113 -6.87 2.08 18.53
CA HIS A 113 -7.26 2.48 17.19
C HIS A 113 -6.13 3.21 16.45
N ILE A 114 -5.42 4.12 17.12
CA ILE A 114 -4.27 4.84 16.52
C ILE A 114 -3.12 3.88 16.24
N ALA A 115 -2.81 2.96 17.16
CA ALA A 115 -1.78 1.95 16.96
C ALA A 115 -2.12 1.02 15.77
N PHE A 116 -3.38 0.60 15.66
CA PHE A 116 -3.86 -0.16 14.51
C PHE A 116 -3.71 0.61 13.19
N LEU A 117 -4.14 1.87 13.14
CA LEU A 117 -4.01 2.70 11.93
C LEU A 117 -2.53 2.89 11.56
N LEU A 118 -1.66 3.08 12.55
CA LEU A 118 -0.23 3.23 12.34
C LEU A 118 0.40 1.96 11.78
N TYR A 119 0.05 0.79 12.32
CA TYR A 119 0.42 -0.50 11.77
C TYR A 119 -0.08 -0.65 10.33
N TRP A 120 -1.36 -0.40 10.08
CA TRP A 120 -1.99 -0.58 8.78
C TRP A 120 -1.36 0.32 7.71
N LEU A 121 -1.14 1.60 8.02
CA LEU A 121 -0.44 2.52 7.12
C LEU A 121 0.95 1.99 6.76
N SER A 122 1.65 1.43 7.75
CA SER A 122 3.05 1.02 7.62
C SER A 122 3.21 -0.31 6.89
N ALA A 123 2.45 -1.33 7.29
CA ALA A 123 2.56 -2.68 6.78
C ALA A 123 1.74 -2.91 5.50
N CYS A 124 0.54 -2.31 5.40
CA CYS A 124 -0.41 -2.62 4.33
C CYS A 124 -0.50 -1.53 3.27
N VAL A 125 -0.49 -0.24 3.66
CA VAL A 125 -0.64 0.86 2.71
C VAL A 125 0.67 1.17 2.01
N PHE A 126 1.68 1.57 2.78
CA PHE A 126 2.99 1.99 2.26
C PHE A 126 4.02 0.85 2.23
N CYS A 127 3.72 -0.29 2.85
CA CYS A 127 4.52 -1.53 2.86
C CYS A 127 5.99 -1.34 3.18
N ILE A 128 6.32 -0.52 4.18
CA ILE A 128 7.68 -0.05 4.47
C ILE A 128 8.64 -1.21 4.77
N ALA A 129 9.88 -1.11 4.28
CA ALA A 129 10.98 -2.05 4.53
C ALA A 129 11.40 -2.23 6.01
N SER A 130 10.95 -1.35 6.91
CA SER A 130 11.31 -1.40 8.32
C SER A 130 10.65 -2.59 9.00
N LEU A 131 11.40 -3.31 9.82
CA LEU A 131 10.83 -4.34 10.72
C LEU A 131 9.98 -3.70 11.83
N GLN A 132 10.25 -2.44 12.15
CA GLN A 132 9.60 -1.66 13.21
C GLN A 132 8.54 -0.74 12.63
N VAL A 133 7.46 -0.53 13.38
CA VAL A 133 6.46 0.48 13.07
C VAL A 133 7.10 1.88 13.23
N PRO A 134 7.22 2.67 12.14
CA PRO A 134 7.88 3.95 12.23
C PRO A 134 6.99 5.03 12.83
N LYS A 135 7.62 5.93 13.57
CA LYS A 135 6.97 7.08 14.24
C LYS A 135 6.43 8.13 13.26
N TYR A 136 7.04 8.28 12.08
CA TYR A 136 6.71 9.39 11.18
C TYR A 136 5.30 9.30 10.56
N TYR A 137 4.63 8.14 10.63
CA TYR A 137 3.21 8.02 10.25
C TYR A 137 2.24 8.28 11.41
N PHE A 138 2.73 8.59 12.62
CA PHE A 138 1.90 8.80 13.80
C PHE A 138 0.89 9.93 13.62
N VAL A 139 1.33 11.09 13.13
CA VAL A 139 0.46 12.24 12.84
C VAL A 139 -0.61 11.89 11.80
N LEU A 140 -0.25 11.09 10.78
CA LEU A 140 -1.21 10.62 9.78
C LEU A 140 -2.25 9.67 10.40
N ALA A 141 -1.81 8.74 11.24
CA ALA A 141 -2.70 7.82 11.96
C ALA A 141 -3.67 8.58 12.88
N GLN A 142 -3.18 9.62 13.59
CA GLN A 142 -4.04 10.51 14.38
C GLN A 142 -5.05 11.27 13.52
N ALA A 143 -4.62 11.84 12.39
CA ALA A 143 -5.52 12.56 11.49
C ALA A 143 -6.66 11.65 11.01
N LEU A 144 -6.36 10.40 10.66
CA LEU A 144 -7.37 9.40 10.31
C LEU A 144 -8.25 9.03 11.51
N HIS A 145 -7.68 8.85 12.70
CA HIS A 145 -8.45 8.60 13.92
C HIS A 145 -9.47 9.71 14.20
N LEU A 146 -9.05 10.97 14.03
CA LEU A 146 -9.88 12.17 14.17
C LEU A 146 -10.77 12.44 12.95
N LYS A 147 -10.87 11.48 12.03
CA LYS A 147 -11.72 11.51 10.84
C LYS A 147 -11.44 12.65 9.87
N LYS A 148 -10.22 13.18 9.87
CA LYS A 148 -9.81 14.20 8.89
C LYS A 148 -9.83 13.58 7.49
N LYS A 149 -10.28 14.35 6.50
CA LYS A 149 -10.46 13.89 5.11
C LYS A 149 -9.14 13.91 4.33
N VAL A 150 -8.10 13.28 4.88
CA VAL A 150 -6.78 13.23 4.27
C VAL A 150 -6.81 12.45 2.95
N CYS A 151 -6.19 13.01 1.90
CA CYS A 151 -6.10 12.37 0.60
C CYS A 151 -5.02 11.28 0.57
N LEU A 152 -5.31 10.11 1.15
CA LEU A 152 -4.40 8.95 1.18
C LEU A 152 -4.01 8.46 -0.22
N SER A 153 -4.90 8.57 -1.20
CA SER A 153 -4.61 8.18 -2.59
C SER A 153 -3.44 8.96 -3.19
N LYS A 154 -3.36 10.27 -2.92
CA LYS A 154 -2.23 11.12 -3.32
C LYS A 154 -0.93 10.72 -2.65
N LEU A 155 -0.98 10.44 -1.34
CA LEU A 155 0.21 9.99 -0.60
C LEU A 155 0.70 8.63 -1.10
N LEU A 156 -0.22 7.71 -1.36
CA LEU A 156 0.09 6.38 -1.87
C LEU A 156 0.72 6.45 -3.28
N LEU A 157 0.14 7.27 -4.16
CA LEU A 157 0.67 7.48 -5.50
C LEU A 157 2.07 8.12 -5.47
N ALA A 158 2.25 9.15 -4.65
CA ALA A 158 3.55 9.78 -4.46
C ALA A 158 4.59 8.77 -3.93
N SER A 159 4.21 7.94 -2.96
CA SER A 159 5.09 6.89 -2.42
C SER A 159 5.47 5.86 -3.48
N LEU A 160 4.55 5.49 -4.37
CA LEU A 160 4.84 4.62 -5.51
C LEU A 160 5.83 5.28 -6.48
N TYR A 161 5.67 6.55 -6.80
CA TYR A 161 6.57 7.23 -7.74
C TYR A 161 7.99 7.34 -7.18
N VAL A 162 8.13 7.69 -5.89
CA VAL A 162 9.44 7.70 -5.22
C VAL A 162 10.04 6.29 -5.18
N CYS A 163 9.21 5.26 -4.98
CA CYS A 163 9.66 3.87 -5.06
C CYS A 163 10.21 3.52 -6.46
N LEU A 164 9.54 3.95 -7.53
CA LEU A 164 9.96 3.67 -8.90
C LEU A 164 11.28 4.39 -9.23
N ASP A 165 11.42 5.65 -8.79
CA ASP A 165 12.65 6.42 -8.94
C ASP A 165 13.83 5.72 -8.23
N GLU A 166 13.65 5.28 -6.98
CA GLU A 166 14.68 4.54 -6.22
C GLU A 166 14.98 3.17 -6.84
N ALA A 167 13.96 2.43 -7.26
CA ALA A 167 14.12 1.10 -7.84
C ALA A 167 14.87 1.16 -9.18
N SER A 168 14.57 2.14 -10.04
CA SER A 168 15.28 2.34 -11.31
C SER A 168 16.76 2.68 -11.11
N ILE A 169 17.11 3.44 -10.07
CA ILE A 169 18.51 3.68 -9.68
C ILE A 169 19.19 2.37 -9.27
N ASN A 170 18.53 1.58 -8.43
CA ASN A 170 19.14 0.35 -7.89
C ASN A 170 19.27 -0.77 -8.92
N LEU A 171 18.39 -0.82 -9.93
CA LEU A 171 18.49 -1.76 -11.05
C LEU A 171 19.70 -1.49 -11.94
N SER A 172 20.14 -0.24 -12.04
CA SER A 172 21.35 0.12 -12.79
C SER A 172 22.65 -0.34 -12.10
N ARG A 173 22.57 -0.83 -10.85
CA ARG A 173 23.71 -1.32 -10.07
C ARG A 173 23.79 -2.84 -10.14
N GLU A 174 25.00 -3.38 -10.28
CA GLU A 174 25.28 -4.84 -10.43
C GLU A 174 24.66 -5.73 -9.33
N ASN A 175 24.33 -5.17 -8.17
CA ASN A 175 23.82 -5.90 -7.00
C ASN A 175 22.30 -6.11 -6.98
N GLY A 176 21.56 -5.68 -8.01
CA GLY A 176 20.11 -5.76 -8.07
C GLY A 176 19.39 -4.89 -7.03
N PRO A 177 18.05 -4.78 -7.11
CA PRO A 177 17.29 -3.94 -6.18
C PRO A 177 17.25 -4.56 -4.78
N ARG A 178 17.87 -3.87 -3.80
CA ARG A 178 17.76 -4.19 -2.38
C ARG A 178 16.56 -3.43 -1.79
N ASN A 179 15.74 -4.09 -0.98
CA ASN A 179 14.61 -3.51 -0.23
C ASN A 179 13.44 -2.97 -1.06
N LEU A 180 12.82 -3.81 -1.90
CA LEU A 180 11.60 -3.53 -2.66
C LEU A 180 10.31 -3.42 -1.81
N SER A 181 10.42 -3.11 -0.51
CA SER A 181 9.31 -3.03 0.43
C SER A 181 8.71 -1.62 0.46
N ARG A 182 7.97 -1.33 -0.61
CA ARG A 182 7.22 -0.08 -0.85
C ARG A 182 5.91 -0.48 -1.55
N PRO A 183 4.99 0.43 -1.95
CA PRO A 183 3.69 0.01 -2.50
C PRO A 183 3.78 -0.52 -3.95
N LEU A 184 4.75 -1.41 -4.25
CA LEU A 184 4.87 -2.13 -5.51
C LEU A 184 3.69 -3.07 -5.76
N TRP A 185 2.96 -3.44 -4.72
CA TRP A 185 1.67 -4.10 -4.89
C TRP A 185 0.72 -3.30 -5.75
N LEU A 186 0.72 -1.98 -5.62
CA LEU A 186 -0.11 -1.12 -6.44
C LEU A 186 0.35 -1.17 -7.90
N LEU A 187 1.67 -1.17 -8.14
CA LEU A 187 2.22 -1.31 -9.48
C LEU A 187 1.84 -2.66 -10.10
N GLN A 188 1.95 -3.76 -9.34
CA GLN A 188 1.56 -5.09 -9.81
C GLN A 188 0.08 -5.11 -10.22
N LEU A 189 -0.82 -4.62 -9.37
CA LEU A 189 -2.26 -4.60 -9.68
C LEU A 189 -2.56 -3.72 -10.89
N TRP A 190 -1.89 -2.57 -11.00
CA TRP A 190 -2.05 -1.67 -12.13
C TRP A 190 -1.53 -2.30 -13.45
N LEU A 191 -0.35 -2.92 -13.44
CA LEU A 191 0.19 -3.65 -14.59
C LEU A 191 -0.73 -4.81 -15.00
N THR A 192 -1.24 -5.56 -14.02
CA THR A 192 -2.23 -6.62 -14.23
C THR A 192 -3.50 -6.07 -14.90
N ALA A 193 -3.94 -4.86 -14.53
CA ALA A 193 -5.11 -4.21 -15.12
C ALA A 193 -4.87 -3.79 -16.59
N ILE A 194 -3.78 -3.06 -16.86
CA ILE A 194 -3.51 -2.53 -18.20
C ILE A 194 -3.10 -3.62 -19.20
N PHE A 195 -2.37 -4.65 -18.75
CA PHE A 195 -1.91 -5.76 -19.59
C PHE A 195 -2.77 -7.01 -19.48
N LYS A 196 -3.97 -6.92 -18.88
CA LYS A 196 -4.89 -8.06 -18.67
C LYS A 196 -5.03 -8.97 -19.89
N LYS A 197 -5.22 -8.38 -21.08
CA LYS A 197 -5.38 -9.13 -22.35
C LYS A 197 -4.10 -9.86 -22.80
N LYS A 198 -2.93 -9.33 -22.44
CA LYS A 198 -1.61 -9.86 -22.84
C LYS A 198 -1.08 -10.89 -21.84
N LEU A 199 -1.42 -10.75 -20.56
CA LEU A 199 -0.95 -11.63 -19.49
C LEU A 199 -1.63 -13.01 -19.44
N LYS A 200 -2.57 -13.31 -20.36
CA LYS A 200 -3.31 -14.60 -20.45
C LYS A 200 -3.76 -15.13 -19.08
N LEU A 201 -4.28 -14.22 -18.25
CA LEU A 201 -4.64 -14.52 -16.87
C LEU A 201 -5.79 -15.53 -16.83
N LEU A 202 -5.84 -16.35 -15.77
CA LEU A 202 -6.86 -17.39 -15.59
C LEU A 202 -8.28 -16.80 -15.75
N PRO A 203 -9.22 -17.54 -16.37
CA PRO A 203 -10.62 -17.10 -16.43
C PRO A 203 -11.15 -16.88 -15.02
N LEU A 204 -11.79 -15.74 -14.78
CA LEU A 204 -12.52 -15.52 -13.53
C LEU A 204 -13.58 -16.62 -13.37
N GLN A 205 -13.75 -17.12 -12.14
CA GLN A 205 -14.98 -17.81 -11.78
C GLN A 205 -16.13 -16.79 -11.89
N ALA A 206 -17.00 -16.98 -12.88
CA ALA A 206 -18.09 -16.05 -13.22
C ALA A 206 -19.10 -15.82 -12.08
N SER A 207 -19.05 -16.63 -11.01
CA SER A 207 -19.94 -16.57 -9.85
C SER A 207 -19.45 -15.69 -8.69
N ILE A 208 -18.23 -15.13 -8.74
CA ILE A 208 -17.71 -14.29 -7.66
C ILE A 208 -17.93 -12.81 -8.00
N GLN A 209 -18.83 -12.16 -7.25
CA GLN A 209 -18.99 -10.72 -7.27
C GLN A 209 -17.90 -10.09 -6.38
N TYR A 210 -16.97 -9.37 -7.00
CA TYR A 210 -15.95 -8.62 -6.27
C TYR A 210 -16.51 -7.25 -5.87
N SER A 211 -16.27 -6.84 -4.63
CA SER A 211 -16.78 -5.56 -4.10
C SER A 211 -16.14 -4.33 -4.76
N PHE A 212 -14.91 -4.44 -5.26
CA PHE A 212 -14.20 -3.40 -6.02
C PHE A 212 -13.01 -3.99 -6.80
N GLU A 213 -12.42 -3.21 -7.70
CA GLU A 213 -11.46 -3.69 -8.71
C GLU A 213 -10.17 -4.28 -8.13
N GLY A 214 -9.64 -3.75 -7.03
CA GLY A 214 -8.43 -4.31 -6.40
C GLY A 214 -8.59 -5.78 -5.99
N ALA A 215 -9.74 -6.13 -5.39
CA ALA A 215 -10.02 -7.50 -5.00
C ALA A 215 -10.07 -8.44 -6.23
N ARG A 216 -10.65 -7.95 -7.33
CA ARG A 216 -10.69 -8.66 -8.62
C ARG A 216 -9.30 -8.82 -9.23
N LEU A 217 -8.42 -7.84 -9.08
CA LEU A 217 -7.06 -7.87 -9.63
C LEU A 217 -6.14 -8.80 -8.83
N ILE A 218 -6.29 -8.86 -7.51
CA ILE A 218 -5.49 -9.78 -6.67
C ILE A 218 -5.73 -11.24 -7.05
N THR A 219 -6.99 -11.63 -7.35
CA THR A 219 -7.28 -13.01 -7.77
C THR A 219 -6.73 -13.36 -9.15
N LEU A 220 -6.50 -12.34 -9.98
CA LEU A 220 -5.92 -12.49 -11.31
C LEU A 220 -4.40 -12.50 -11.30
N THR A 221 -3.75 -11.92 -10.29
CA THR A 221 -2.28 -11.88 -10.21
C THR A 221 -1.72 -13.31 -10.09
N PRO A 222 -0.80 -13.72 -10.99
CA PRO A 222 -0.23 -15.06 -10.96
C PRO A 222 0.48 -15.34 -9.64
N LYS A 223 0.01 -16.35 -8.89
CA LYS A 223 0.72 -16.86 -7.72
C LYS A 223 1.77 -17.87 -8.19
N LYS A 224 2.95 -17.42 -8.62
CA LYS A 224 4.04 -18.37 -8.88
C LYS A 224 4.46 -19.04 -7.57
N ARG A 225 4.23 -20.36 -7.48
CA ARG A 225 4.98 -21.25 -6.57
C ARG A 225 6.42 -21.30 -7.08
N SER A 226 7.39 -21.06 -6.18
CA SER A 226 8.82 -21.38 -6.26
C SER A 226 9.55 -21.22 -7.61
N MET A 227 10.61 -20.40 -7.61
CA MET A 227 11.57 -20.36 -8.73
C MET A 227 12.41 -21.65 -8.75
N GLU A 228 11.99 -22.67 -9.51
CA GLU A 228 12.83 -23.86 -9.80
C GLU A 228 13.48 -23.85 -11.20
N HIS A 229 13.37 -22.78 -11.97
CA HIS A 229 13.84 -22.76 -13.36
C HIS A 229 14.88 -21.68 -13.69
N PHE A 230 15.93 -21.57 -12.86
CA PHE A 230 17.19 -20.92 -13.26
C PHE A 230 18.42 -21.81 -12.96
N ALA A 231 18.30 -23.10 -13.28
CA ALA A 231 19.44 -23.97 -13.50
C ALA A 231 19.30 -24.60 -14.89
N ARG A 232 19.95 -23.99 -15.88
CA ARG A 232 20.49 -24.64 -17.08
C ARG A 232 21.45 -23.69 -17.77
#